data_AF-A0A9Q3W6Q3-F1
#
_entry.id   AF-A0A9Q3W6Q3-F1
#
_cell.length_a   1.000
_cell.length_b   1.000
_cell.length_c   1.000
_cell.angle_alpha   90.00
_cell.angle_beta   90.00
_cell.angle_gamma   90.00
#
_symmetry.space_group_name_H-M   'P 1'
#
loop_
_entity.id
_entity.type
_entity.pdbx_description
1 polymer ?
#
loop_
_entity_poly.entity_id
_entity_poly.type
_entity_poly.pdbx_seq_one_letter_code
_entity_poly.pdbx_strand_id
1 'polypeptide(L)'
;MAESTWRRARQRAGRVLKSPLASQRLAAASAAKAWANRDRLGEAWERLQLAGGMLRDWSLRRYPEAPWATLITVAAVLIYFLMPLDAVPDMILGVGLLDDLVVLNRAWRWIGSDLEKYRLWRDGQDPEGRSANRSS
;
A
#
# COMPACT_ATOMS: atom_id res chain seq x y z
N MET A 1 -6.31 28.68 24.77
CA MET A 1 -7.22 28.73 23.58
C MET A 1 -7.33 27.42 22.79
N ALA A 2 -6.41 26.44 22.93
CA ALA A 2 -6.44 25.15 22.19
C ALA A 2 -7.45 24.10 22.73
N GLU A 3 -7.95 24.28 23.96
CA GLU A 3 -8.80 23.29 24.64
C GLU A 3 -10.26 23.30 24.13
N SER A 4 -10.72 24.46 23.67
CA SER A 4 -12.09 24.66 23.17
C SER A 4 -12.28 24.17 21.73
N THR A 5 -11.22 24.16 20.91
CA THR A 5 -11.25 23.58 19.56
C THR A 5 -11.33 22.05 19.64
N TRP A 6 -10.59 21.43 20.58
CA TRP A 6 -10.58 19.97 20.70
C TRP A 6 -11.91 19.40 21.23
N ARG A 7 -12.53 20.04 22.23
CA ARG A 7 -13.86 19.64 22.72
C ARG A 7 -14.93 19.68 21.64
N ARG A 8 -14.93 20.72 20.79
CA ARG A 8 -15.92 20.90 19.71
C ARG A 8 -15.73 19.90 18.58
N ALA A 9 -14.49 19.59 18.21
CA ALA A 9 -14.20 18.55 17.23
C ALA A 9 -14.62 17.15 17.72
N ARG A 10 -14.36 16.82 19.00
CA ARG A 10 -14.78 15.55 19.61
C ARG A 10 -16.31 15.38 19.68
N GLN A 11 -17.05 16.45 20.01
CA GLN A 11 -18.52 16.41 20.01
C GLN A 11 -19.13 16.27 18.61
N ARG A 12 -18.51 16.87 17.59
CA ARG A 12 -18.93 16.72 16.19
C ARG A 12 -18.63 15.32 15.66
N ALA A 13 -17.45 14.78 15.94
CA ALA A 13 -17.08 13.41 15.59
C ALA A 13 -18.06 12.39 16.18
N GLY A 14 -18.43 12.54 17.46
CA GLY A 14 -19.42 11.67 18.11
C GLY A 14 -20.82 11.72 17.48
N ARG A 15 -21.21 12.83 16.84
CA ARG A 15 -22.50 12.93 16.12
C ARG A 15 -22.45 12.27 14.75
N VAL A 16 -21.33 12.39 14.03
CA VAL A 16 -21.13 11.72 12.75
C VAL A 16 -21.10 10.20 12.94
N LEU A 17 -20.38 9.71 13.95
CA LEU A 17 -20.25 8.28 14.26
C LEU A 17 -21.56 7.61 14.72
N LYS A 18 -22.52 8.38 15.24
CA LYS A 18 -23.85 7.88 15.64
C LYS A 18 -24.83 7.72 14.48
N SER A 19 -24.52 8.27 13.31
CA SER A 19 -25.34 8.13 12.11
C SER A 19 -24.62 7.25 11.09
N PRO A 20 -25.19 6.08 10.73
CA PRO A 20 -24.62 5.20 9.72
C PRO A 20 -24.38 5.92 8.38
N LEU A 21 -25.34 6.75 7.95
CA LEU A 21 -25.25 7.51 6.71
C LEU A 21 -24.20 8.63 6.77
N ALA A 22 -24.09 9.34 7.89
CA ALA A 22 -23.07 10.39 8.04
C ALA A 22 -21.66 9.80 8.11
N SER A 23 -21.49 8.65 8.78
CA SER A 23 -20.25 7.89 8.82
C SER A 23 -19.83 7.40 7.43
N GLN A 24 -20.77 6.81 6.67
CA GLN A 24 -20.52 6.35 5.30
C GLN A 24 -20.16 7.51 4.37
N ARG A 25 -20.85 8.65 4.46
CA ARG A 25 -20.54 9.84 3.65
C ARG A 25 -19.17 10.44 4.00
N LEU A 26 -18.79 10.44 5.28
CA LEU A 26 -17.46 10.89 5.70
C LEU A 26 -16.36 9.96 5.19
N ALA A 27 -16.58 8.65 5.24
CA ALA A 27 -15.66 7.66 4.68
C ALA A 27 -15.53 7.82 3.16
N ALA A 28 -16.65 7.91 2.44
CA ALA A 28 -16.68 8.10 0.98
C ALA A 28 -16.02 9.43 0.56
N ALA A 29 -16.28 10.52 1.27
CA ALA A 29 -15.64 11.82 1.01
C ALA A 29 -14.13 11.78 1.28
N SER A 30 -13.68 11.03 2.29
CA SER A 30 -12.25 10.87 2.60
C SER A 30 -11.55 10.02 1.54
N ALA A 31 -12.19 8.93 1.10
CA ALA A 31 -11.71 8.10 0.00
C ALA A 31 -11.62 8.92 -1.30
N ALA A 32 -12.70 9.60 -1.70
CA ALA A 32 -12.72 10.44 -2.90
C ALA A 32 -11.63 11.53 -2.87
N LYS A 33 -11.36 12.11 -1.69
CA LYS A 33 -10.28 13.08 -1.52
C LYS A 33 -8.90 12.44 -1.60
N ALA A 34 -8.71 11.21 -1.14
CA ALA A 34 -7.46 10.46 -1.32
C ALA A 34 -7.21 10.16 -2.81
N TRP A 35 -8.23 9.71 -3.55
CA TRP A 35 -8.17 9.48 -5.00
C TRP A 35 -7.92 10.78 -5.80
N ALA A 36 -8.53 11.89 -5.40
CA ALA A 36 -8.29 13.20 -6.02
C ALA A 36 -6.88 13.75 -5.75
N ASN A 37 -6.19 13.26 -4.73
CA ASN A 37 -4.79 13.57 -4.44
C ASN A 37 -3.82 12.48 -4.95
N ARG A 38 -4.24 11.65 -5.91
CA ARG A 38 -3.39 10.60 -6.52
C ARG A 38 -2.05 11.11 -7.04
N ASP A 39 -1.99 12.35 -7.51
CA ASP A 39 -0.74 12.95 -8.00
C ASP A 39 0.26 13.24 -6.86
N ARG A 40 -0.22 13.29 -5.60
CA ARG A 40 0.63 13.29 -4.38
C ARG A 40 1.02 11.89 -3.93
N LEU A 41 0.45 10.83 -4.52
CA LEU A 41 0.82 9.44 -4.22
C LEU A 41 2.13 9.02 -4.91
N GLY A 42 2.86 9.92 -5.57
CA GLY A 42 4.05 9.63 -6.41
C GLY A 42 4.86 8.41 -5.98
N GLU A 43 5.44 8.43 -4.78
CA GLU A 43 6.22 7.31 -4.25
C GLU A 43 5.43 6.01 -4.08
N ALA A 44 4.17 6.08 -3.65
CA ALA A 44 3.30 4.91 -3.53
C ALA A 44 2.94 4.32 -4.90
N TRP A 45 2.72 5.17 -5.91
CA TRP A 45 2.45 4.73 -7.28
C TRP A 45 3.67 4.05 -7.90
N GLU A 46 4.88 4.58 -7.70
CA GLU A 46 6.12 3.95 -8.14
C GLU A 46 6.33 2.58 -7.47
N ARG A 47 6.06 2.48 -6.16
CA ARG A 47 6.14 1.20 -5.44
C ARG A 47 5.14 0.16 -5.95
N LEU A 48 3.93 0.57 -6.32
CA LEU A 48 2.94 -0.32 -6.91
C LEU A 48 3.39 -0.85 -8.27
N GLN A 49 3.96 0.02 -9.13
CA GLN A 49 4.50 -0.41 -10.42
C GLN A 49 5.66 -1.39 -10.25
N LEU A 50 6.55 -1.13 -9.28
CA LEU A 50 7.67 -2.00 -8.96
C LEU A 50 7.18 -3.37 -8.45
N ALA A 51 6.20 -3.38 -7.56
CA ALA A 51 5.58 -4.59 -7.03
C ALA A 51 4.89 -5.41 -8.13
N GLY A 52 4.15 -4.77 -9.03
CA GLY A 52 3.55 -5.42 -10.20
C GLY A 52 4.60 -5.99 -11.17
N GLY A 53 5.70 -5.26 -11.38
CA GLY A 53 6.85 -5.74 -12.15
C GLY A 53 7.46 -7.00 -11.55
N MET A 54 7.67 -7.02 -10.23
CA MET A 54 8.24 -8.17 -9.52
C MET A 54 7.39 -9.44 -9.73
N LEU A 55 6.06 -9.35 -9.59
CA LEU A 55 5.17 -10.48 -9.87
C LEU A 55 5.25 -10.95 -11.32
N ARG A 56 5.30 -10.01 -12.26
CA ARG A 56 5.39 -10.33 -13.69
C ARG A 56 6.69 -11.06 -14.00
N ASP A 57 7.83 -10.54 -13.56
CA ASP A 57 9.14 -11.15 -13.84
C ASP A 57 9.33 -12.47 -13.10
N TRP A 58 8.76 -12.62 -11.90
CA TRP A 58 8.68 -13.91 -11.22
C TRP A 58 7.83 -14.93 -12.01
N SER A 59 6.64 -14.53 -12.48
CA SER A 59 5.75 -15.39 -13.28
C SER A 59 6.39 -15.83 -14.59
N LEU A 60 7.18 -14.96 -15.22
CA LEU A 60 7.95 -15.24 -16.43
C LEU A 60 9.26 -16.00 -16.16
N ARG A 61 9.55 -16.40 -14.91
CA ARG A 61 10.79 -17.05 -14.48
C ARG A 61 12.06 -16.23 -14.76
N ARG A 62 11.94 -14.91 -14.90
CA ARG A 62 13.06 -13.98 -15.08
C ARG A 62 13.70 -13.61 -13.75
N TYR A 63 12.90 -13.57 -12.68
CA TYR A 63 13.34 -13.32 -11.29
C TYR A 63 12.77 -14.38 -10.32
N PRO A 64 13.15 -15.67 -10.46
CA PRO A 64 12.63 -16.77 -9.63
C PRO A 64 13.09 -16.73 -8.16
N GLU A 65 14.13 -15.96 -7.82
CA GLU A 65 14.73 -15.82 -6.49
C GLU A 65 13.89 -15.01 -5.49
N ALA A 66 12.76 -14.46 -5.93
CA ALA A 66 11.82 -13.73 -5.08
C ALA A 66 11.32 -14.58 -3.90
N PRO A 67 11.40 -14.10 -2.64
CA PRO A 67 10.85 -14.81 -1.49
C PRO A 67 9.34 -15.00 -1.59
N TRP A 68 8.85 -16.19 -1.26
CA TRP A 68 7.41 -16.53 -1.37
C TRP A 68 6.52 -15.62 -0.53
N ALA A 69 6.94 -15.28 0.69
CA ALA A 69 6.21 -14.36 1.57
C ALA A 69 6.09 -12.95 0.96
N THR A 70 7.12 -12.50 0.25
CA THR A 70 7.13 -11.22 -0.46
C THR A 70 6.16 -11.23 -1.62
N LEU A 71 6.11 -12.32 -2.40
CA LEU A 71 5.15 -12.48 -3.50
C LEU A 71 3.69 -12.46 -3.02
N ILE A 72 3.39 -13.18 -1.92
CA ILE A 72 2.05 -13.15 -1.30
C ILE A 72 1.69 -11.72 -0.87
N THR A 73 2.62 -11.03 -0.21
CA THR A 73 2.36 -9.68 0.32
C THR A 73 2.19 -8.67 -0.80
N VAL A 74 3.01 -8.75 -1.85
CA VAL A 74 2.85 -7.95 -3.08
C VAL A 74 1.49 -8.20 -3.72
N ALA A 75 1.09 -9.47 -3.88
CA ALA A 75 -0.21 -9.80 -4.45
C ALA A 75 -1.37 -9.23 -3.61
N ALA A 76 -1.31 -9.35 -2.28
CA ALA A 76 -2.32 -8.79 -1.37
C ALA A 76 -2.41 -7.26 -1.49
N VAL A 77 -1.28 -6.57 -1.54
CA VAL A 77 -1.22 -5.11 -1.71
C VAL A 77 -1.79 -4.67 -3.05
N LEU A 78 -1.48 -5.39 -4.14
CA LEU A 78 -2.00 -5.09 -5.46
C LEU A 78 -3.51 -5.35 -5.55
N ILE A 79 -4.00 -6.46 -5.01
CA ILE A 79 -5.45 -6.75 -4.95
C ILE A 79 -6.17 -5.63 -4.20
N TYR A 80 -5.64 -5.21 -3.05
CA TYR A 80 -6.20 -4.12 -2.25
C TYR A 80 -6.26 -2.79 -3.03
N PHE A 81 -5.22 -2.47 -3.80
CA PHE A 81 -5.15 -1.22 -4.57
C PHE A 81 -5.96 -1.22 -5.88
N LEU A 82 -5.99 -2.36 -6.60
CA LEU A 82 -6.60 -2.47 -7.92
C LEU A 82 -8.10 -2.80 -7.86
N MET A 83 -8.56 -3.49 -6.81
CA MET A 83 -9.97 -3.89 -6.67
C MET A 83 -10.58 -3.33 -5.37
N PRO A 84 -10.86 -2.01 -5.31
CA PRO A 84 -11.36 -1.40 -4.08
C PRO A 84 -12.79 -1.80 -3.68
N LEU A 85 -13.53 -2.61 -4.44
CA LEU A 85 -14.99 -2.77 -4.24
C LEU A 85 -15.64 -4.17 -4.40
N ASP A 86 -14.98 -5.26 -4.81
CA ASP A 86 -15.77 -6.47 -5.15
C ASP A 86 -15.10 -7.86 -4.99
N ALA A 87 -13.99 -8.00 -4.26
CA ALA A 87 -13.28 -9.30 -4.17
C ALA A 87 -12.70 -9.68 -2.80
N VAL A 88 -13.07 -8.97 -1.72
CA VAL A 88 -12.79 -9.41 -0.34
C VAL A 88 -14.13 -9.84 0.26
N PRO A 89 -14.49 -11.14 0.18
CA PRO A 89 -15.70 -11.64 0.83
C PRO A 89 -15.57 -11.41 2.32
N ASP A 90 -16.57 -10.76 2.92
CA ASP A 90 -17.03 -10.59 4.32
C ASP A 90 -16.15 -10.96 5.55
N MET A 91 -15.00 -11.62 5.45
CA MET A 91 -14.10 -12.00 6.56
C MET A 91 -13.24 -10.86 7.12
N ILE A 92 -13.19 -9.69 6.48
CA ILE A 92 -12.47 -8.49 6.98
C ILE A 92 -13.45 -7.39 7.43
N LEU A 93 -14.78 -7.61 7.39
CA LEU A 93 -15.79 -6.61 7.77
C LEU A 93 -16.00 -6.47 9.30
N GLY A 94 -14.91 -6.51 10.07
CA GLY A 94 -14.96 -6.44 11.53
C GLY A 94 -14.11 -5.36 12.18
N VAL A 95 -13.11 -4.78 11.51
CA VAL A 95 -12.14 -3.90 12.20
C VAL A 95 -11.67 -2.74 11.30
N GLY A 96 -12.11 -1.53 11.64
CA GLY A 96 -11.33 -0.29 11.60
C GLY A 96 -10.67 0.14 10.28
N LEU A 97 -11.28 1.13 9.62
CA LEU A 97 -10.69 1.94 8.53
C LEU A 97 -9.28 2.53 8.84
N LEU A 98 -8.88 2.58 10.11
CA LEU A 98 -7.56 3.04 10.57
C LEU A 98 -6.51 1.92 10.63
N ASP A 99 -6.92 0.65 10.76
CA ASP A 99 -6.02 -0.50 10.80
C ASP A 99 -5.46 -0.82 9.41
N ASP A 100 -6.27 -0.65 8.35
CA ASP A 100 -5.85 -0.91 6.96
C ASP A 100 -4.65 -0.07 6.48
N LEU A 101 -4.58 1.21 6.83
CA LEU A 101 -3.42 2.06 6.47
C LEU A 101 -2.16 1.66 7.25
N VAL A 102 -2.33 1.24 8.49
CA VAL A 102 -1.23 0.74 9.34
C VAL A 102 -0.72 -0.60 8.79
N VAL A 103 -1.64 -1.49 8.41
CA VAL A 103 -1.35 -2.78 7.78
C VAL A 103 -0.64 -2.59 6.45
N LEU A 104 -1.12 -1.69 5.59
CA LEU A 104 -0.50 -1.37 4.31
C LEU A 104 0.92 -0.80 4.49
N ASN A 105 1.09 0.15 5.41
CA ASN A 105 2.42 0.70 5.72
C ASN A 105 3.36 -0.38 6.27
N ARG A 106 2.86 -1.28 7.12
CA ARG A 106 3.64 -2.42 7.63
C ARG A 106 4.01 -3.40 6.51
N ALA A 107 3.08 -3.71 5.62
CA ALA A 107 3.32 -4.56 4.45
C ALA A 107 4.43 -3.96 3.57
N TRP A 108 4.37 -2.66 3.26
CA TRP A 108 5.42 -1.97 2.51
C TRP A 108 6.78 -2.01 3.19
N ARG A 109 6.83 -1.85 4.51
CA ARG A 109 8.09 -1.99 5.27
C ARG A 109 8.63 -3.41 5.23
N TRP A 110 7.76 -4.42 5.22
CA TRP A 110 8.14 -5.82 5.19
C TRP A 110 8.76 -6.21 3.84
N ILE A 111 8.14 -5.80 2.74
CA ILE A 111 8.63 -6.13 1.37
C ILE A 111 9.63 -5.13 0.81
N GLY A 112 9.85 -4.00 1.48
CA GLY A 112 10.65 -2.88 0.95
C GLY A 112 12.08 -3.28 0.58
N SER A 113 12.74 -4.11 1.39
CA SER A 113 14.09 -4.59 1.08
C SER A 113 14.14 -5.49 -0.15
N ASP A 114 13.12 -6.30 -0.37
CA ASP A 114 13.08 -7.24 -1.49
C ASP A 114 12.65 -6.54 -2.79
N LEU A 115 11.76 -5.55 -2.69
CA LEU A 115 11.44 -4.66 -3.80
C LEU A 115 12.67 -3.86 -4.23
N GLU A 116 13.49 -3.40 -3.30
CA GLU A 116 14.71 -2.68 -3.63
C GLU A 116 15.73 -3.58 -4.34
N LYS A 117 15.93 -4.82 -3.87
CA LYS A 117 16.76 -5.81 -4.58
C LYS A 117 16.25 -6.08 -5.99
N TYR A 118 14.93 -6.24 -6.14
CA TYR A 118 14.30 -6.41 -7.45
C TYR A 118 14.51 -5.17 -8.34
N ARG A 119 14.40 -3.95 -7.78
CA ARG A 119 14.66 -2.69 -8.51
C ARG A 119 16.08 -2.66 -9.05
N LEU A 120 17.07 -2.95 -8.20
CA LEU A 120 18.48 -2.98 -8.59
C LEU A 120 18.71 -4.01 -9.71
N TRP A 121 18.23 -5.24 -9.52
CA TRP A 121 18.30 -6.29 -10.54
C TRP A 121 17.69 -5.86 -11.88
N ARG A 122 16.47 -5.29 -11.84
CA ARG A 122 15.72 -4.85 -13.02
C ARG A 122 16.44 -3.71 -13.76
N ASP A 123 17.05 -2.81 -13.01
CA ASP A 123 17.80 -1.67 -13.54
C ASP A 123 19.21 -2.08 -14.01
N GLY A 124 19.56 -3.38 -13.97
CA GLY A 124 20.86 -3.92 -14.38
C GLY A 124 21.99 -3.62 -13.41
N GLN A 125 21.66 -3.15 -12.21
CA GLN A 125 22.61 -2.94 -11.13
C GLN A 125 22.78 -4.24 -10.36
N ASP A 126 24.02 -4.65 -10.11
CA ASP A 126 24.27 -5.86 -9.33
C ASP A 126 23.80 -5.66 -7.88
N PRO A 127 22.76 -6.36 -7.40
CA PRO A 127 22.26 -6.21 -6.04
C PRO A 127 23.27 -6.62 -4.97
N GLU A 128 24.36 -7.31 -5.36
CA GLU A 128 25.47 -7.72 -4.48
C GLU A 128 26.79 -6.96 -4.77
N GLY A 129 26.78 -5.95 -5.64
CA GLY A 129 27.95 -5.09 -5.87
C GLY A 129 29.11 -5.74 -6.62
N ARG A 130 28.91 -6.79 -7.43
CA ARG A 130 29.96 -7.34 -8.33
C ARG A 130 29.95 -6.71 -9.73
N SER A 131 29.58 -5.44 -9.85
CA SER A 131 29.90 -4.63 -11.04
C SER A 131 31.16 -3.81 -10.80
N ALA A 132 32.33 -4.45 -10.85
CA ALA A 132 33.62 -3.81 -11.20
C ALA A 132 34.84 -4.77 -11.19
N ASN A 133 34.71 -6.05 -11.55
CA ASN A 133 35.92 -6.82 -11.85
C ASN A 133 35.68 -7.99 -12.82
N ARG A 134 35.39 -7.67 -14.07
CA ARG A 134 35.76 -8.50 -15.22
C ARG A 134 36.22 -7.57 -16.33
N SER A 135 37.32 -7.94 -16.97
CA SER A 135 38.10 -7.23 -18.02
C SER A 135 38.83 -5.97 -17.52
N SER A 136 40.17 -5.87 -17.55
CA SER A 136 41.23 -6.66 -18.20
C SER A 136 42.57 -6.44 -17.50
#